data_AF-A0A8X8WH10-F1
#
_entry.id   AF-A0A8X8WH10-F1
#
_cell.length_a   1.000
_cell.length_b   1.000
_cell.length_c   1.000
_cell.angle_alpha   90.00
_cell.angle_beta   90.00
_cell.angle_gamma   90.00
#
_symmetry.space_group_name_H-M   'P 1'
#
loop_
_entity.id
_entity.type
_entity.pdbx_description
1 polymer ?
#
loop_
_entity_poly.entity_id
_entity_poly.type
_entity_poly.pdbx_seq_one_letter_code
_entity_poly.pdbx_strand_id
1 'polypeptide(L)'
;MQSLNLGWCDRVGDEGVKSLAYGCPNLRALDWCGCVLITDESVVALANNCLHLRSLGLYFCQNITDRAMYSLAQSWVKNKHDVWASVKSRYEEEGLTNLNISQCTALTPPDVQALCDSIPDLHTCPGRHSLIISGCLNLTSVHCACARCGC
;
A
#
# COMPACT_ATOMS: atom_id res chain seq x y z
N MET A 1 7.64 -17.41 -0.32
CA MET A 1 7.65 -16.45 0.81
C MET A 1 6.40 -15.59 0.70
N GLN A 2 5.65 -15.36 1.79
CA GLN A 2 4.42 -14.55 1.76
C GLN A 2 4.51 -13.31 2.65
N SER A 3 5.38 -13.32 3.67
CA SER A 3 5.56 -12.20 4.59
C SER A 3 7.04 -11.96 4.81
N LEU A 4 7.43 -10.69 4.87
CA LEU A 4 8.81 -10.29 5.11
C LEU A 4 8.82 -8.96 5.88
N ASN A 5 9.57 -8.90 6.98
CA ASN A 5 9.80 -7.68 7.74
C ASN A 5 11.28 -7.30 7.62
N LEU A 6 11.56 -6.10 7.13
CA LEU A 6 12.89 -5.50 7.03
C LEU A 6 12.89 -4.07 7.60
N GLY A 7 12.06 -3.78 8.61
CA GLY A 7 12.04 -2.47 9.25
C GLY A 7 13.42 -2.07 9.80
N TRP A 8 13.74 -0.78 9.71
CA TRP A 8 14.97 -0.14 10.15
C TRP A 8 16.24 -0.73 9.53
N CYS A 9 16.11 -1.35 8.36
CA CYS A 9 17.26 -1.86 7.62
C CYS A 9 17.81 -0.78 6.70
N ASP A 10 18.80 -0.03 7.17
CA ASP A 10 19.37 1.15 6.50
C ASP A 10 20.02 0.89 5.13
N ARG A 11 20.18 -0.38 4.75
CA ARG A 11 20.75 -0.80 3.46
C ARG A 11 19.71 -1.31 2.46
N VAL A 12 18.44 -1.40 2.85
CA VAL A 12 17.37 -1.80 1.94
C VAL A 12 16.99 -0.58 1.10
N GLY A 13 17.17 -0.70 -0.22
CA GLY A 13 16.77 0.30 -1.20
C GLY A 13 16.10 -0.32 -2.42
N ASP A 14 15.77 0.51 -3.40
CA ASP A 14 14.89 0.15 -4.51
C ASP A 14 15.33 -1.08 -5.31
N GLU A 15 16.62 -1.26 -5.58
CA GLU A 15 17.10 -2.42 -6.35
C GLU A 15 16.90 -3.75 -5.62
N GLY A 16 17.06 -3.75 -4.29
CA GLY A 16 16.77 -4.93 -3.46
C GLY A 16 15.28 -5.25 -3.45
N VAL A 17 14.45 -4.21 -3.35
CA VAL A 17 12.99 -4.36 -3.41
C VAL A 17 12.51 -4.85 -4.78
N LYS A 18 13.03 -4.29 -5.88
CA LYS A 18 12.72 -4.75 -7.25
C LYS A 18 13.05 -6.22 -7.40
N SER A 19 14.25 -6.64 -6.99
CA SER A 19 14.68 -8.03 -7.04
C SER A 19 13.73 -8.94 -6.24
N LEU A 20 13.33 -8.51 -5.05
CA LEU A 20 12.35 -9.21 -4.23
C LEU A 20 10.98 -9.31 -4.93
N ALA A 21 10.47 -8.21 -5.48
CA ALA A 21 9.16 -8.16 -6.15
C ALA A 21 9.11 -9.08 -7.37
N TYR A 22 10.18 -9.14 -8.16
CA TYR A 22 10.29 -10.05 -9.30
C TYR A 22 10.45 -11.52 -8.88
N GLY A 23 11.23 -11.78 -7.83
CA GLY A 23 11.49 -13.15 -7.35
C GLY A 23 10.36 -13.75 -6.51
N CYS A 24 9.51 -12.92 -5.92
CA CYS A 24 8.49 -13.33 -4.95
C CYS A 24 7.10 -12.75 -5.28
N PRO A 25 6.45 -13.15 -6.40
CA PRO A 25 5.15 -12.59 -6.82
C PRO A 25 3.99 -12.90 -5.85
N ASN A 26 4.15 -13.90 -4.98
CA ASN A 26 3.16 -14.32 -3.98
C ASN A 26 3.31 -13.59 -2.64
N LEU A 27 4.05 -12.48 -2.58
CA LEU A 27 4.14 -11.66 -1.37
C LEU A 27 2.77 -11.09 -1.00
N ARG A 28 2.47 -11.17 0.30
CA ARG A 28 1.21 -10.73 0.92
C ARG A 28 1.45 -9.66 1.98
N ALA A 29 2.56 -9.70 2.72
CA ALA A 29 2.84 -8.71 3.76
C ALA A 29 4.30 -8.25 3.74
N LEU A 30 4.49 -6.94 3.74
CA LEU A 30 5.81 -6.31 3.82
C LEU A 30 5.79 -5.21 4.89
N ASP A 31 6.87 -5.13 5.66
CA ASP A 31 7.10 -4.04 6.60
C ASP A 31 8.52 -3.51 6.39
N TRP A 32 8.61 -2.25 5.96
CA TRP A 32 9.84 -1.50 5.69
C TRP A 32 9.90 -0.20 6.45
N CYS A 33 9.29 -0.16 7.64
CA CYS A 33 9.42 0.94 8.58
C CYS A 33 10.81 1.57 8.56
N GLY A 34 10.92 2.89 8.40
CA GLY A 34 12.19 3.60 8.58
C GLY A 34 13.28 3.26 7.57
N CYS A 35 12.99 2.49 6.52
CA CYS A 35 13.94 2.23 5.43
C CYS A 35 14.04 3.45 4.52
N VAL A 36 14.94 4.37 4.85
CA VAL A 36 15.03 5.68 4.19
C VAL A 36 15.53 5.63 2.74
N LEU A 37 16.15 4.54 2.29
CA LEU A 37 16.63 4.40 0.91
C LEU A 37 15.54 3.87 -0.05
N ILE A 38 14.36 3.56 0.46
CA ILE A 38 13.21 3.13 -0.34
C ILE A 38 12.46 4.36 -0.85
N THR A 39 12.13 4.36 -2.14
CA THR A 39 11.37 5.43 -2.81
C THR A 39 10.09 4.89 -3.46
N ASP A 40 9.36 5.74 -4.18
CA ASP A 40 8.21 5.35 -4.99
C ASP A 40 8.52 4.18 -5.95
N GLU A 41 9.76 4.04 -6.43
CA GLU A 41 10.17 2.97 -7.34
C GLU A 41 9.99 1.58 -6.71
N SER A 42 10.25 1.44 -5.41
CA SER A 42 9.97 0.22 -4.65
C SER A 42 8.48 -0.10 -4.62
N VAL A 43 7.65 0.90 -4.35
CA VAL A 43 6.18 0.72 -4.27
C VAL A 43 5.61 0.38 -5.64
N VAL A 44 6.09 1.04 -6.70
CA VAL A 44 5.73 0.74 -8.09
C VAL A 44 6.11 -0.70 -8.45
N ALA A 45 7.31 -1.16 -8.07
CA ALA A 45 7.75 -2.54 -8.32
C ALA A 45 6.85 -3.56 -7.62
N LEU A 46 6.48 -3.33 -6.36
CA LEU A 46 5.53 -4.17 -5.64
C LEU A 46 4.16 -4.16 -6.31
N ALA A 47 3.62 -2.97 -6.60
CA ALA A 47 2.30 -2.81 -7.20
C ALA A 47 2.18 -3.58 -8.53
N ASN A 48 3.25 -3.63 -9.33
CA ASN A 48 3.24 -4.29 -10.63
C ASN A 48 3.46 -5.81 -10.58
N ASN A 49 4.17 -6.33 -9.56
CA ASN A 49 4.62 -7.73 -9.56
C ASN A 49 4.04 -8.57 -8.42
N CYS A 50 3.60 -7.96 -7.32
CA CYS A 50 3.08 -8.64 -6.14
C CYS A 50 1.55 -8.43 -6.04
N LEU A 51 0.79 -9.03 -6.96
CA LEU A 51 -0.66 -8.78 -7.11
C LEU A 51 -1.48 -9.29 -5.91
N HIS A 52 -0.89 -10.17 -5.08
CA HIS A 52 -1.50 -10.69 -3.87
C HIS A 52 -1.12 -9.90 -2.60
N LEU A 53 -0.48 -8.74 -2.73
CA LEU A 53 -0.11 -7.91 -1.59
C LEU A 53 -1.35 -7.45 -0.80
N ARG A 54 -1.31 -7.65 0.52
CA ARG A 54 -2.38 -7.35 1.50
C ARG A 54 -1.97 -6.27 2.48
N SER A 55 -0.73 -6.34 2.98
CA SER A 55 -0.22 -5.45 4.01
C SER A 55 1.09 -4.81 3.58
N LEU A 56 1.18 -3.49 3.72
CA LEU A 56 2.39 -2.73 3.44
C LEU A 56 2.65 -1.69 4.53
N GLY A 57 3.79 -1.82 5.21
CA GLY A 57 4.31 -0.85 6.18
C GLY A 57 5.39 0.03 5.57
N LEU A 58 5.13 1.33 5.48
CA LEU A 58 6.04 2.37 4.96
C LEU A 58 6.24 3.51 5.97
N TYR A 59 5.87 3.31 7.24
CA TYR A 59 5.94 4.39 8.22
C TYR A 59 7.39 4.84 8.46
N PHE A 60 7.58 6.16 8.61
CA PHE A 60 8.90 6.83 8.61
C PHE A 60 9.68 6.78 7.28
N CYS A 61 9.15 6.24 6.18
CA CYS A 61 9.82 6.30 4.87
C CYS A 61 9.61 7.68 4.22
N GLN A 62 10.56 8.60 4.43
CA GLN A 62 10.42 10.00 4.01
C GLN A 62 10.49 10.23 2.49
N ASN A 63 10.96 9.25 1.72
CA ASN A 63 11.10 9.34 0.27
C ASN A 63 9.90 8.75 -0.49
N ILE A 64 8.78 8.54 0.21
CA ILE A 64 7.50 8.11 -0.37
C ILE A 64 6.64 9.33 -0.65
N THR A 65 6.17 9.46 -1.89
CA THR A 65 5.36 10.58 -2.38
C THR A 65 4.03 10.12 -2.96
N ASP A 66 3.23 11.05 -3.43
CA ASP A 66 1.93 10.80 -4.06
C ASP A 66 2.01 9.83 -5.25
N ARG A 67 3.17 9.76 -5.93
CA ARG A 67 3.40 8.80 -7.02
C ARG A 67 3.27 7.35 -6.54
N ALA A 68 3.70 7.03 -5.32
CA ALA A 68 3.49 5.71 -4.73
C ALA A 68 1.99 5.41 -4.55
N MET A 69 1.22 6.36 -4.02
CA MET A 69 -0.23 6.20 -3.80
C MET A 69 -0.96 5.99 -5.13
N TYR A 70 -0.63 6.79 -6.14
CA TYR A 70 -1.15 6.63 -7.49
C TYR A 70 -0.85 5.24 -8.07
N SER A 71 0.37 4.73 -7.89
CA SER A 71 0.74 3.40 -8.40
C SER A 71 -0.04 2.25 -7.73
N LEU A 72 -0.27 2.34 -6.42
CA LEU A 72 -1.08 1.38 -5.68
C LEU A 72 -2.54 1.40 -6.15
N ALA A 73 -3.11 2.59 -6.33
CA ALA A 73 -4.47 2.78 -6.83
C ALA A 73 -4.65 2.19 -8.24
N GLN A 74 -3.72 2.48 -9.16
CA GLN A 74 -3.76 1.99 -10.55
C GLN A 74 -3.61 0.47 -10.65
N SER A 75 -2.68 -0.11 -9.91
CA SER A 75 -2.50 -1.58 -9.90
C SER A 75 -3.77 -2.28 -9.47
N TRP A 76 -4.43 -1.75 -8.44
CA TRP A 76 -5.69 -2.30 -7.95
C TRP A 76 -6.81 -2.27 -8.99
N VAL A 77 -6.97 -1.15 -9.71
CA VAL A 77 -7.96 -1.04 -10.80
C VAL A 77 -7.66 -2.03 -11.93
N LYS A 78 -6.38 -2.16 -12.31
CA LYS A 78 -5.95 -3.11 -13.35
C LYS A 78 -6.23 -4.56 -12.95
N ASN A 79 -5.84 -4.95 -11.74
CA ASN A 79 -6.02 -6.33 -11.26
C ASN A 79 -7.49 -6.73 -11.20
N LYS A 80 -8.40 -5.82 -10.80
CA LYS A 80 -9.85 -6.08 -10.83
C LYS A 80 -10.36 -6.45 -12.22
N HIS A 81 -9.84 -5.79 -13.27
CA HIS A 81 -10.28 -6.03 -14.64
C HIS A 81 -9.75 -7.37 -15.17
N ASP A 82 -8.48 -7.70 -14.90
CA ASP A 82 -7.86 -8.96 -15.32
C ASP A 82 -8.47 -10.19 -14.61
N VAL A 83 -8.85 -10.03 -13.32
CA VAL A 83 -9.52 -11.07 -12.52
C VAL A 83 -10.96 -11.31 -12.98
N TRP A 84 -11.72 -10.24 -13.26
CA TRP A 84 -13.09 -10.36 -13.79
C TRP A 84 -13.13 -11.07 -15.15
N ALA A 85 -12.08 -10.93 -15.96
CA ALA A 85 -11.96 -11.60 -17.26
C ALA A 85 -11.62 -13.11 -17.16
N SER A 86 -11.00 -13.56 -16.07
CA SER A 86 -10.32 -14.87 -16.06
C SER A 86 -11.01 -15.95 -15.25
N VAL A 87 -11.59 -15.70 -14.07
CA VAL A 87 -12.20 -16.79 -13.28
C VAL A 87 -13.30 -16.28 -12.35
N LYS A 88 -14.45 -16.96 -12.36
CA LYS A 88 -15.43 -17.01 -11.28
C LYS A 88 -14.85 -17.76 -10.06
N SER A 89 -13.62 -17.43 -9.63
CA SER A 89 -12.94 -18.08 -8.51
C SER A 89 -13.45 -17.46 -7.22
N ARG A 90 -13.85 -18.35 -6.33
CA ARG A 90 -14.59 -18.05 -5.11
C ARG A 90 -13.64 -17.52 -4.04
N TYR A 91 -13.97 -16.38 -3.44
CA TYR A 91 -13.59 -15.96 -2.08
C TYR A 91 -12.09 -15.77 -1.74
N GLU A 92 -11.19 -15.50 -2.68
CA GLU A 92 -9.93 -14.89 -2.26
C GLU A 92 -10.19 -13.39 -2.03
N GLU A 93 -10.16 -12.96 -0.77
CA GLU A 93 -10.07 -11.53 -0.43
C GLU A 93 -8.81 -11.04 -1.12
N GLU A 94 -8.94 -10.34 -2.24
CA GLU A 94 -7.85 -9.76 -3.03
C GLU A 94 -7.66 -8.27 -2.72
N GLY A 95 -6.47 -7.74 -2.94
CA GLY A 95 -6.13 -6.34 -2.70
C GLY A 95 -5.38 -5.99 -1.44
N LEU A 96 -4.96 -4.73 -1.40
CA LEU A 96 -4.32 -4.12 -0.23
C LEU A 96 -5.40 -3.83 0.81
N THR A 97 -5.28 -4.45 1.98
CA THR A 97 -6.22 -4.31 3.10
C THR A 97 -5.60 -3.60 4.29
N ASN A 98 -4.28 -3.40 4.28
CA ASN A 98 -3.57 -2.71 5.34
C ASN A 98 -2.40 -1.89 4.76
N LEU A 99 -2.40 -0.59 4.99
CA LEU A 99 -1.35 0.34 4.60
C LEU A 99 -1.03 1.26 5.78
N ASN A 100 0.22 1.24 6.21
CA ASN A 100 0.72 2.17 7.21
C ASN A 100 1.72 3.13 6.56
N ILE A 101 1.31 4.40 6.44
CA ILE A 101 2.10 5.51 5.88
C ILE A 101 2.34 6.58 6.95
N SER A 102 2.31 6.20 8.23
CA SER A 102 2.54 7.13 9.34
C SER A 102 3.88 7.85 9.17
N GLN A 103 3.89 9.16 9.44
CA GLN A 103 5.07 10.02 9.30
C GLN A 103 5.64 10.16 7.88
N CYS A 104 4.93 9.70 6.84
CA CYS A 104 5.26 10.01 5.44
C CYS A 104 4.78 11.43 5.11
N THR A 105 5.62 12.42 5.40
CA THR A 105 5.23 13.84 5.36
C THR A 105 5.13 14.45 3.96
N ALA A 106 5.66 13.76 2.94
CA ALA A 106 5.63 14.18 1.54
C ALA A 106 4.32 13.83 0.80
N LEU A 107 3.36 13.20 1.49
CA LEU A 107 2.05 12.84 0.94
C LEU A 107 1.04 13.99 1.06
N THR A 108 0.18 14.12 0.06
CA THR A 108 -0.90 15.11 0.04
C THR A 108 -2.29 14.49 0.21
N PRO A 109 -3.27 15.22 0.77
CA PRO A 109 -4.61 14.70 0.95
C PRO A 109 -5.31 14.22 -0.33
N PRO A 110 -5.26 14.94 -1.47
CA PRO A 110 -5.96 14.51 -2.68
C PRO A 110 -5.54 13.12 -3.17
N ASP A 111 -4.25 12.82 -3.16
CA ASP A 111 -3.74 11.54 -3.67
C ASP A 111 -3.98 10.38 -2.71
N VAL A 112 -3.89 10.62 -1.39
CA VAL A 112 -4.27 9.62 -0.39
C VAL A 112 -5.78 9.37 -0.41
N GLN A 113 -6.60 10.41 -0.65
CA GLN A 113 -8.04 10.25 -0.84
C GLN A 113 -8.36 9.44 -2.09
N ALA A 114 -7.70 9.73 -3.22
CA ALA A 114 -7.88 8.98 -4.46
C ALA A 114 -7.50 7.50 -4.32
N LEU A 115 -6.49 7.18 -3.50
CA LEU A 115 -6.15 5.82 -3.14
C LEU A 115 -7.30 5.13 -2.39
N CYS A 116 -7.88 5.78 -1.38
CA CYS A 116 -9.04 5.25 -0.65
C CYS A 116 -10.26 5.05 -1.57
N ASP A 117 -10.53 6.01 -2.46
CA ASP A 117 -11.65 5.91 -3.40
C ASP A 117 -11.47 4.73 -4.38
N SER A 118 -10.22 4.38 -4.69
CA SER A 118 -9.88 3.23 -5.52
C SER A 118 -9.95 1.90 -4.78
N ILE A 119 -9.56 1.87 -3.49
CA ILE A 119 -9.41 0.67 -2.66
C ILE A 119 -10.42 0.69 -1.49
N PRO A 120 -11.63 0.11 -1.65
CA PRO A 120 -12.71 0.25 -0.67
C PRO A 120 -12.43 -0.39 0.70
N ASP A 121 -11.48 -1.31 0.77
CA ASP A 121 -11.07 -1.95 2.03
C ASP A 121 -10.07 -1.08 2.82
N LEU A 122 -9.55 -0.01 2.21
CA LEU A 122 -8.61 0.92 2.82
C LEU A 122 -9.35 2.15 3.37
N HIS A 123 -9.45 2.24 4.70
CA HIS A 123 -10.19 3.28 5.40
C HIS A 123 -9.55 3.65 6.74
N THR A 124 -9.86 4.83 7.26
CA THR A 124 -9.28 5.38 8.50
C THR A 124 -10.14 5.12 9.75
N CYS A 125 -11.13 4.22 9.67
CA CYS A 125 -12.09 3.99 10.75
C CYS A 125 -11.42 3.46 12.04
N PRO A 126 -11.80 3.96 13.24
CA PRO A 126 -11.15 3.61 14.51
C PRO A 126 -11.17 2.11 14.88
N GLY A 127 -12.10 1.33 14.33
CA GLY A 127 -12.25 -0.10 14.62
C GLY A 127 -11.52 -1.03 13.65
N ARG A 128 -11.05 -0.53 12.51
CA ARG A 128 -10.34 -1.30 11.49
C ARG A 128 -9.26 -0.38 10.92
N HIS A 129 -8.08 -0.41 11.53
CA HIS A 129 -6.92 0.40 11.18
C HIS A 129 -6.29 -0.01 9.83
N SER A 130 -7.08 -0.10 8.76
CA SER A 130 -6.56 -0.50 7.44
C SER A 130 -5.71 0.59 6.81
N LEU A 131 -6.05 1.87 6.99
CA LEU A 131 -5.17 2.99 6.66
C LEU A 131 -4.69 3.70 7.92
N ILE A 132 -3.38 3.69 8.15
CA ILE A 132 -2.74 4.34 9.29
C ILE A 132 -1.89 5.51 8.79
N ILE A 133 -2.32 6.73 9.13
CA ILE A 133 -1.72 8.01 8.69
C ILE A 133 -1.21 8.87 9.87
N SER A 134 -0.94 8.24 11.02
CA SER A 134 -0.53 8.96 12.24
C SER A 134 0.74 9.78 12.00
N GLY A 135 0.77 11.02 12.50
CA GLY A 135 1.93 11.92 12.31
C GLY A 135 2.02 12.59 10.93
N CYS A 136 1.15 12.23 9.97
CA CYS A 136 1.04 12.97 8.71
C CYS A 136 0.15 14.21 8.89
N LEU A 137 0.70 15.28 9.47
CA LEU A 137 -0.04 16.50 9.83
C LEU A 137 -0.73 17.19 8.63
N ASN A 138 -0.26 16.91 7.41
CA ASN A 138 -0.85 17.43 6.17
C ASN A 138 -2.11 16.67 5.73
N LEU A 139 -2.39 15.47 6.25
CA LEU A 139 -3.46 14.57 5.79
C LEU A 139 -4.78 14.72 6.55
N THR A 140 -5.01 15.87 7.21
CA THR A 140 -6.18 16.09 8.08
C THR A 140 -7.52 16.07 7.36
N SER A 141 -7.53 16.31 6.04
CA SER A 141 -8.75 16.27 5.20
C SER A 141 -8.97 14.94 4.50
N VAL A 142 -8.17 13.90 4.80
CA VAL A 142 -8.40 12.56 4.27
C VAL A 142 -9.53 11.89 5.02
N HIS A 143 -10.63 11.62 4.32
CA HIS A 143 -11.84 11.01 4.86
C HIS A 143 -12.17 9.76 4.04
N CYS A 144 -11.70 8.61 4.51
CA CYS A 144 -11.97 7.34 3.86
C CYS A 144 -13.18 6.69 4.54
N ALA A 145 -14.36 6.83 3.93
CA ALA A 145 -15.61 6.30 4.48
C ALA A 145 -15.65 4.76 4.35
N CYS A 146 -15.88 4.07 5.46
CA CYS A 146 -16.08 2.62 5.44
C CYS A 146 -17.55 2.30 5.14
N ALA A 147 -17.83 1.75 3.97
CA ALA A 147 -19.18 1.31 3.57
C ALA A 147 -19.81 0.29 4.55
N ARG A 148 -18.99 -0.41 5.35
CA ARG A 148 -19.44 -1.40 6.35
C ARG A 148 -19.60 -0.85 7.77
N CYS A 149 -19.06 0.34 8.05
CA CYS A 149 -18.94 0.87 9.40
C CYS A 149 -19.93 2.00 9.69
N GLY A 150 -20.65 2.49 8.67
CA GLY A 150 -21.72 3.49 8.82
C GLY A 150 -21.24 4.87 9.31
N CYS A 151 -19.95 5.16 9.17
CA CYS A 151 -19.28 6.40 9.57
C CYS A 151 -18.83 7.21 8.36
#